data_AF-A0A2V7PSX1-F1
#
_entry.id   AF-A0A2V7PSX1-F1
#
_cell.length_a   1.000
_cell.length_b   1.000
_cell.length_c   1.000
_cell.angle_alpha   90.00
_cell.angle_beta   90.00
_cell.angle_gamma   90.00
#
_symmetry.space_group_name_H-M   'P 1'
#
loop_
_entity.id
_entity.type
_entity.pdbx_description
1 polymer ?
#
loop_
_entity_poly.entity_id
_entity_poly.type
_entity_poly.pdbx_seq_one_letter_code
_entity_poly.pdbx_strand_id
1 'polypeptide(L)'
;MRAASVALAVVAFVLPATAQQPARTGDATTVQPQTLLREVFAYEGGGRDPFMSLLKSGDVRPLISDLKLTTVVYDGRFASRSVAVLRDITNRRIYRVKTGDIIGRLKVTQIRPREVVFTVQEFGFERQETLSLTKQEETP
;
A
#
# COMPACT_ATOMS: atom_id res chain seq x y z
N MET A 1 43.34 -91.65 -25.63
CA MET A 1 44.66 -91.13 -25.22
C MET A 1 45.07 -90.07 -26.22
N ARG A 2 45.52 -88.88 -25.74
CA ARG A 2 46.58 -88.01 -26.28
C ARG A 2 46.39 -87.47 -27.72
N ALA A 3 46.66 -86.21 -28.07
CA ALA A 3 47.23 -85.08 -27.38
C ALA A 3 46.96 -83.82 -28.21
N ALA A 4 47.10 -82.68 -27.52
CA ALA A 4 47.09 -81.31 -27.99
C ALA A 4 47.89 -81.04 -29.27
N SER A 5 47.49 -80.00 -30.01
CA SER A 5 48.41 -79.19 -30.81
C SER A 5 47.92 -77.75 -30.79
N VAL A 6 48.81 -76.91 -30.30
CA VAL A 6 48.62 -75.54 -29.84
C VAL A 6 48.83 -74.58 -31.02
N ALA A 7 48.05 -73.51 -31.02
CA ALA A 7 48.08 -72.39 -31.96
C ALA A 7 49.33 -71.51 -31.79
N LEU A 8 49.75 -70.84 -32.87
CA LEU A 8 50.41 -69.54 -32.76
C LEU A 8 50.20 -68.72 -34.04
N ALA A 9 49.22 -67.82 -34.04
CA ALA A 9 49.09 -66.75 -35.02
C ALA A 9 49.45 -65.44 -34.33
N VAL A 10 50.57 -64.84 -34.74
CA VAL A 10 51.02 -63.53 -34.26
C VAL A 10 50.25 -62.47 -35.03
N VAL A 11 49.37 -61.72 -34.36
CA VAL A 11 48.75 -60.51 -34.89
C VAL A 11 49.40 -59.32 -34.21
N ALA A 12 50.09 -58.49 -34.99
CA ALA A 12 50.61 -57.20 -34.55
C ALA A 12 49.43 -56.23 -34.37
N PHE A 13 49.18 -55.82 -33.13
CA PHE A 13 48.20 -54.78 -32.82
C PHE A 13 48.88 -53.40 -32.94
N VAL A 14 48.44 -52.61 -33.91
CA VAL A 14 48.75 -51.18 -33.99
C VAL A 14 47.90 -50.48 -32.92
N LEU A 15 48.53 -49.87 -31.93
CA LEU A 15 47.83 -49.05 -30.92
C LEU A 15 47.49 -47.68 -31.53
N PRO A 16 46.26 -47.18 -31.41
CA PRO A 16 45.99 -45.79 -31.71
C PRO A 16 46.59 -44.93 -30.59
N ALA A 17 47.40 -43.95 -30.97
CA ALA A 17 47.84 -42.91 -30.05
C ALA A 17 46.61 -42.09 -29.63
N THR A 18 46.07 -42.37 -28.44
CA THR A 18 45.06 -41.50 -27.82
C THR A 18 45.77 -40.24 -27.35
N ALA A 19 45.58 -39.13 -28.05
CA ALA A 19 45.93 -37.82 -27.55
C ALA A 19 45.15 -37.60 -26.24
N GLN A 20 45.86 -37.60 -25.10
CA GLN A 20 45.29 -37.16 -23.84
C GLN A 20 45.10 -35.65 -23.91
N GLN A 21 43.88 -35.24 -24.27
CA GLN A 21 43.40 -33.90 -23.99
C GLN A 21 43.46 -33.72 -22.46
N PRO A 22 44.13 -32.69 -21.92
CA PRO A 22 44.04 -32.43 -20.49
C PRO A 22 42.57 -32.23 -20.16
N ALA A 23 42.06 -33.06 -19.25
CA ALA A 23 40.73 -32.88 -18.70
C ALA A 23 40.67 -31.44 -18.18
N ARG A 24 39.83 -30.62 -18.83
CA ARG A 24 39.41 -29.38 -18.18
C ARG A 24 38.71 -29.84 -16.92
N THR A 25 39.36 -29.71 -15.78
CA THR A 25 38.70 -29.54 -14.50
C THR A 25 37.82 -28.30 -14.67
N GLY A 26 36.64 -28.50 -15.27
CA GLY A 26 35.53 -27.62 -14.99
C GLY A 26 35.36 -27.74 -13.49
N ASP A 27 35.55 -26.63 -12.79
CA ASP A 27 35.13 -26.52 -11.41
C ASP A 27 33.72 -27.09 -11.36
N ALA A 28 33.61 -28.28 -10.77
CA ALA A 28 32.34 -28.79 -10.33
C ALA A 28 31.95 -27.91 -9.14
N THR A 29 31.56 -26.68 -9.47
CA THR A 29 30.82 -25.82 -8.57
C THR A 29 29.59 -26.64 -8.22
N THR A 30 29.66 -27.24 -7.04
CA THR A 30 28.52 -27.89 -6.42
C THR A 30 27.47 -26.81 -6.31
N VAL A 31 26.52 -26.80 -7.26
CA VAL A 31 25.34 -25.95 -7.19
C VAL A 31 24.53 -26.49 -6.03
N GLN A 32 24.83 -25.99 -4.83
CA GLN A 32 24.01 -26.24 -3.66
C GLN A 32 22.61 -25.73 -4.02
N PRO A 33 21.56 -26.56 -3.88
CA PRO A 33 20.21 -26.14 -4.23
C PRO A 33 19.83 -24.97 -3.34
N GLN A 34 19.89 -23.75 -3.90
CA GLN A 34 19.42 -22.56 -3.21
C GLN A 34 17.91 -22.67 -3.10
N THR A 35 17.42 -22.97 -1.90
CA THR A 35 15.99 -22.93 -1.60
C THR A 35 15.48 -21.51 -1.75
N LEU A 36 14.73 -21.27 -2.82
CA LEU A 36 14.01 -20.03 -3.05
C LEU A 36 12.92 -19.91 -1.97
N LEU A 37 13.14 -19.01 -1.01
CA LEU A 37 12.11 -18.65 -0.04
C LEU A 37 11.14 -17.71 -0.74
N ARG A 38 9.97 -18.23 -1.15
CA ARG A 38 8.88 -17.40 -1.67
C ARG A 38 8.24 -16.67 -0.50
N GLU A 39 8.43 -15.36 -0.44
CA GLU A 39 7.64 -14.51 0.44
C GLU A 39 6.16 -14.63 0.04
N VAL A 40 5.31 -15.04 0.98
CA VAL A 40 3.86 -15.08 0.82
C VAL A 40 3.27 -14.04 1.75
N PHE A 41 2.86 -12.91 1.18
CA PHE A 41 2.16 -11.87 1.92
C PHE A 41 0.71 -12.30 2.13
N ALA A 42 0.32 -12.50 3.39
CA ALA A 42 -1.08 -12.59 3.78
C ALA A 42 -1.56 -11.17 4.09
N TYR A 43 -2.39 -10.61 3.22
CA TYR A 43 -3.13 -9.41 3.55
C TYR A 43 -4.33 -9.82 4.43
N GLU A 44 -4.57 -9.11 5.52
CA GLU A 44 -5.87 -9.22 6.19
C GLU A 44 -6.95 -8.71 5.23
N GLY A 45 -7.56 -9.64 4.51
CA GLY A 45 -8.69 -9.37 3.65
C GLY A 45 -9.97 -9.34 4.49
N GLY A 46 -10.45 -8.16 4.84
CA GLY A 46 -11.84 -8.01 5.29
C GLY A 46 -12.81 -8.37 4.14
N GLY A 47 -14.01 -8.87 4.47
CA GLY A 47 -15.04 -9.30 3.51
C GLY A 47 -15.68 -8.18 2.66
N ARG A 48 -14.98 -7.08 2.45
CA ARG A 48 -15.42 -5.94 1.63
C ARG A 48 -15.08 -6.21 0.18
N ASP A 49 -16.07 -6.09 -0.70
CA ASP A 49 -15.87 -6.20 -2.14
C ASP A 49 -14.88 -5.12 -2.63
N PRO A 50 -13.72 -5.50 -3.21
CA PRO A 50 -12.70 -4.55 -3.66
C PRO A 50 -13.17 -3.66 -4.81
N PHE A 51 -14.22 -4.04 -5.54
CA PHE A 51 -14.78 -3.25 -6.64
C PHE A 51 -15.94 -2.35 -6.21
N MET A 52 -16.45 -2.53 -4.98
CA MET A 52 -17.54 -1.70 -4.47
C MET A 52 -17.00 -0.33 -4.03
N SER A 53 -17.48 0.71 -4.71
CA SER A 53 -17.10 2.09 -4.41
C SER A 53 -17.31 2.43 -2.94
N LEU A 54 -16.27 2.98 -2.32
CA LEU A 54 -16.27 3.48 -0.94
C LEU A 54 -17.31 4.58 -0.69
N LEU A 55 -17.69 5.32 -1.73
CA LEU A 55 -18.75 6.32 -1.65
C LEU A 55 -20.13 5.67 -1.40
N LYS A 56 -20.29 4.40 -1.82
CA LYS A 56 -21.52 3.62 -1.66
C LYS A 56 -21.55 2.82 -0.35
N SER A 57 -20.40 2.36 0.15
CA SER A 57 -20.33 1.63 1.43
C SER A 57 -20.47 2.52 2.66
N GLY A 58 -20.33 3.84 2.51
CA GLY A 58 -20.51 4.80 3.61
C GLY A 58 -19.28 4.97 4.50
N ASP A 59 -18.28 4.08 4.41
CA ASP A 59 -17.00 4.13 5.15
C ASP A 59 -16.27 5.47 5.00
N VAL A 60 -16.54 6.18 3.90
CA VAL A 60 -15.86 7.43 3.53
C VAL A 60 -16.59 8.68 4.03
N ARG A 61 -17.87 8.57 4.40
CA ARG A 61 -18.68 9.73 4.80
C ARG A 61 -18.43 10.08 6.27
N PRO A 62 -18.55 11.38 6.64
CA PRO A 62 -18.92 12.51 5.80
C PRO A 62 -17.77 13.04 4.91
N LEU A 63 -18.11 13.49 3.71
CA LEU A 63 -17.20 14.25 2.87
C LEU A 63 -17.23 15.73 3.28
N ILE A 64 -16.17 16.47 2.93
CA ILE A 64 -16.10 17.92 3.14
C ILE A 64 -17.27 18.67 2.46
N SER A 65 -17.70 18.20 1.29
CA SER A 65 -18.84 18.74 0.53
C SER A 65 -20.20 18.51 1.20
N ASP A 66 -20.30 17.48 2.04
CA ASP A 66 -21.52 17.19 2.79
C ASP A 66 -21.64 18.09 4.03
N LEU A 67 -20.53 18.70 4.48
CA LEU A 67 -20.48 19.52 5.68
C LEU A 67 -20.74 20.99 5.36
N LYS A 68 -21.60 21.60 6.17
CA LYS A 68 -21.84 23.04 6.18
C LYS A 68 -21.38 23.63 7.49
N LEU A 69 -20.45 24.59 7.42
CA LEU A 69 -20.04 25.36 8.59
C LEU A 69 -21.20 26.27 9.01
N THR A 70 -21.69 26.08 10.23
CA THR A 70 -22.86 26.81 10.74
C THR A 70 -22.46 27.89 11.74
N THR A 71 -21.51 27.59 12.62
CA THR A 71 -21.07 28.54 13.65
C THR A 71 -19.62 28.28 14.00
N VAL A 72 -18.89 29.37 14.26
CA VAL A 72 -17.55 29.30 14.86
C VAL A 72 -17.56 30.14 16.13
N VAL A 73 -17.18 29.53 17.24
CA VAL A 73 -16.86 30.21 18.49
C VAL A 73 -15.34 30.32 18.55
N TYR A 74 -14.83 31.48 18.15
CA TYR A 74 -13.39 31.73 18.06
C TYR A 74 -12.88 32.45 19.30
N ASP A 75 -11.83 31.92 19.92
CA ASP A 75 -11.07 32.59 20.99
C ASP A 75 -9.78 33.15 20.41
N GLY A 76 -9.70 34.48 20.29
CA GLY A 76 -8.54 35.17 19.72
C GLY A 76 -7.28 35.13 20.58
N ARG A 77 -7.40 34.80 21.87
CA ARG A 77 -6.24 34.65 22.77
C ARG A 77 -5.66 33.24 22.69
N PHE A 78 -6.54 32.24 22.58
CA PHE A 78 -6.16 30.83 22.54
C PHE A 78 -6.91 30.10 21.43
N ALA A 79 -6.32 30.07 20.22
CA ALA A 79 -6.95 29.45 19.06
C ALA A 79 -7.33 27.97 19.29
N SER A 80 -6.60 27.24 20.14
CA SER A 80 -6.88 25.84 20.52
C SER A 80 -8.19 25.64 21.29
N ARG A 81 -8.73 26.70 21.92
CA ARG A 81 -10.02 26.68 22.63
C ARG A 81 -11.21 26.94 21.71
N SER A 82 -10.94 27.34 20.46
CA SER A 82 -11.99 27.61 19.49
C SER A 82 -12.77 26.35 19.16
N VAL A 83 -14.06 26.52 18.90
CA VAL A 83 -14.99 25.43 18.57
C VAL A 83 -15.71 25.77 17.28
N ALA A 84 -15.74 24.82 16.35
CA ALA A 84 -16.55 24.91 15.15
C ALA A 84 -17.75 23.97 15.24
N VAL A 85 -18.88 24.42 14.73
CA VAL A 85 -20.11 23.65 14.63
C VAL A 85 -20.45 23.45 13.16
N LEU A 86 -20.41 22.19 12.73
CA LEU A 86 -20.73 21.76 11.38
C LEU A 86 -22.04 20.99 11.36
N ARG A 87 -22.79 21.15 10.28
CA ARG A 87 -23.98 20.35 10.00
C ARG A 87 -23.74 19.55 8.73
N ASP A 88 -23.97 18.26 8.79
CA ASP A 88 -23.97 17.39 7.62
C ASP A 88 -25.33 17.48 6.93
N ILE A 89 -25.30 17.77 5.64
CA ILE A 89 -26.48 17.99 4.79
C ILE A 89 -27.17 16.65 4.50
N THR A 90 -26.41 15.55 4.43
CA THR A 90 -26.89 14.22 4.04
C THR A 90 -27.71 13.58 5.16
N ASN A 91 -27.20 13.60 6.40
CA ASN A 91 -27.84 12.95 7.56
C ASN A 91 -28.37 13.93 8.62
N ARG A 92 -28.22 15.25 8.42
CA ARG A 92 -28.62 16.31 9.35
C ARG A 92 -27.93 16.27 10.72
N ARG A 93 -26.86 15.48 10.87
CA ARG A 93 -26.08 15.38 12.10
C ARG A 93 -25.29 16.66 12.33
N ILE A 94 -25.16 17.03 13.60
CA ILE A 94 -24.37 18.19 14.03
C ILE A 94 -23.07 17.67 14.64
N TYR A 95 -21.95 18.17 14.12
CA TYR A 95 -20.61 17.90 14.63
C TYR A 95 -20.08 19.15 15.33
N ARG A 96 -19.69 19.00 16.59
CA ARG A 96 -18.99 20.04 17.35
C ARG A 96 -17.54 19.63 17.46
N VAL A 97 -16.63 20.41 16.91
CA VAL A 97 -15.23 20.04 16.81
C VAL A 97 -14.29 21.14 17.27
N LYS A 98 -13.13 20.70 17.76
CA LYS A 98 -11.98 21.50 18.13
C LYS A 98 -10.80 21.18 17.21
N THR A 99 -9.76 21.98 17.31
CA THR A 99 -8.49 21.71 16.64
C THR A 99 -7.96 20.33 17.03
N GLY A 100 -7.63 19.50 16.05
CA GLY A 100 -7.15 18.13 16.23
C GLY A 100 -8.22 17.04 16.15
N ASP A 101 -9.51 17.40 16.27
CA ASP A 101 -10.60 16.42 16.16
C ASP A 101 -10.70 15.84 14.75
N ILE A 102 -11.18 14.59 14.65
CA ILE A 102 -11.30 13.85 13.40
C ILE A 102 -12.77 13.51 13.16
N ILE A 103 -13.30 13.88 12.00
CA ILE A 103 -14.62 13.47 11.52
C ILE A 103 -14.44 12.65 10.24
N GLY A 104 -14.66 11.34 10.33
CA GLY A 104 -14.41 10.43 9.22
C GLY A 104 -12.93 10.49 8.81
N ARG A 105 -12.66 11.08 7.64
CA ARG A 105 -11.31 11.27 7.09
C ARG A 105 -10.83 12.72 7.13
N LEU A 106 -11.58 13.60 7.79
CA LEU A 106 -11.32 15.02 7.90
C LEU A 106 -10.73 15.29 9.29
N LYS A 107 -9.47 15.73 9.32
CA LYS A 107 -8.84 16.21 10.55
C LYS A 107 -8.93 17.72 10.63
N VAL A 108 -9.39 18.27 11.74
CA VAL A 108 -9.44 19.71 11.96
C VAL A 108 -8.03 20.21 12.24
N THR A 109 -7.49 21.03 11.34
CA THR A 109 -6.12 21.54 11.44
C THR A 109 -6.10 22.93 12.07
N GLN A 110 -7.02 23.81 11.68
CA GLN A 110 -7.11 25.16 12.23
C GLN A 110 -8.54 25.67 12.20
N ILE A 111 -8.97 26.33 13.27
CA ILE A 111 -10.22 27.07 13.33
C ILE A 111 -9.91 28.56 13.23
N ARG A 112 -10.49 29.24 12.25
CA ARG A 112 -10.37 30.68 12.02
C ARG A 112 -11.73 31.36 12.23
N PRO A 113 -11.81 32.69 12.37
CA PRO A 113 -13.07 33.36 12.72
C PRO A 113 -14.25 33.10 11.77
N ARG A 114 -13.98 32.88 10.48
CA ARG A 114 -15.01 32.68 9.45
C ARG A 114 -14.83 31.42 8.62
N GLU A 115 -13.84 30.60 8.94
CA GLU A 115 -13.51 29.41 8.16
C GLU A 115 -12.82 28.37 9.03
N VAL A 116 -12.92 27.11 8.62
CA VAL A 116 -12.23 26.01 9.27
C VAL A 116 -11.41 25.28 8.23
N VAL A 117 -10.16 25.05 8.58
CA VAL A 117 -9.20 24.35 7.74
C VAL A 117 -9.15 22.90 8.18
N PHE A 118 -9.36 22.01 7.23
CA PHE A 118 -9.29 20.57 7.38
C PHE A 118 -8.11 20.02 6.59
N THR A 119 -7.47 18.99 7.13
CA THR A 119 -6.64 18.08 6.36
C THR A 119 -7.45 16.84 6.05
N VAL A 120 -7.69 16.59 4.76
CA VAL A 120 -8.37 15.41 4.23
C VAL A 120 -7.32 14.33 4.00
N GLN A 121 -7.48 13.19 4.66
CA GLN A 121 -6.61 12.02 4.49
C GLN A 121 -7.32 10.97 3.65
N GLU A 122 -6.91 10.80 2.40
CA GLU A 122 -7.60 9.93 1.44
C GLU A 122 -6.61 9.21 0.53
N PHE A 123 -6.72 7.88 0.45
CA PHE A 123 -5.92 7.01 -0.44
C PHE A 123 -4.40 7.23 -0.35
N GLY A 124 -3.89 7.51 0.85
CA GLY A 124 -2.46 7.78 1.05
C GLY A 124 -2.02 9.19 0.65
N PHE A 125 -2.96 10.06 0.28
CA PHE A 125 -2.72 11.48 0.03
C PHE A 125 -3.32 12.33 1.16
N GLU A 126 -2.65 13.44 1.45
CA GLU A 126 -3.16 14.47 2.33
C GLU A 126 -3.40 15.76 1.54
N ARG A 127 -4.59 16.35 1.67
CA ARG A 127 -4.93 17.63 1.06
C ARG A 127 -5.54 18.56 2.11
N GLN A 128 -5.16 19.83 2.07
CA GLN A 128 -5.79 20.84 2.90
C GLN A 128 -7.00 21.44 2.17
N GLU A 129 -8.13 21.50 2.85
CA GLU A 129 -9.34 22.14 2.35
C GLU A 129 -9.92 23.10 3.40
N THR A 130 -10.57 24.15 2.93
CA THR A 130 -11.11 25.20 3.79
C THR A 130 -12.61 25.29 3.59
N LEU A 131 -13.35 25.22 4.69
CA LEU A 131 -14.79 25.42 4.70
C LEU A 131 -15.10 26.79 5.30
N SER A 132 -15.69 27.68 4.52
CA SER A 132 -16.05 29.02 4.96
C SER A 132 -17.48 29.09 5.47
N LEU A 133 -17.73 30.04 6.37
CA LEU A 133 -19.06 30.35 6.85
C LEU A 133 -19.83 31.00 5.70
N THR A 134 -20.95 30.39 5.28
CA THR A 134 -21.80 30.94 4.23
C THR A 134 -22.20 32.36 4.59
N LYS A 135 -21.79 33.35 3.78
CA LYS A 135 -22.27 34.73 3.90
C LYS A 135 -23.72 34.72 3.45
N GLN A 136 -24.66 35.08 4.33
CA GLN A 136 -26.01 35.41 3.86
C GLN A 136 -25.90 36.67 3.01
N GLU A 137 -26.21 36.54 1.72
CA GLU A 137 -26.44 37.70 0.86
C GLU A 137 -27.84 38.23 1.21
N GLU A 138 -27.90 39.40 1.84
CA GLU A 138 -29.15 40.12 2.02
C GLU A 138 -29.66 40.51 0.63
N THR A 139 -30.73 39.85 0.17
CA THR A 139 -31.40 40.22 -1.07
C THR A 139 -32.16 41.53 -0.80
N PRO A 140 -31.97 42.59 -1.61
CA PRO A 140 -32.57 43.90 -1.41
C PRO A 140 -34.10 43.91 -1.59
#